data_AF-A0A9W9SEB8-F1
#
_entry.id   AF-A0A9W9SEB8-F1
#
_cell.length_a   1.000
_cell.length_b   1.000
_cell.length_c   1.000
_cell.angle_alpha   90.00
_cell.angle_beta   90.00
_cell.angle_gamma   90.00
#
_symmetry.space_group_name_H-M   'P 1'
#
loop_
_entity.id
_entity.type
_entity.pdbx_description
1 polymer ?
#
loop_
_entity_poly.entity_id
_entity_poly.type
_entity_poly.pdbx_seq_one_letter_code
_entity_poly.pdbx_strand_id
1 'polypeptide(L)'
;MGPMESELLAAIHHCSSPYLLQRVPTVNSVYAQIDYYETMGRVISPFNPEIQFACLPLIARLGDDQVLYDTVICLCRHGEIDGCVLNADVCGPINFLVQALNFSFRGQVTIDMVLAMVFLKIKLLLDLIRLKEATLALTPKLPREIVDEILEYIPRSGAVLANPTLMRSMDLSLDIAKLENQVDFLFKDVHRQNPYFWPKLVSHNADDPVIDKPRVNELTNIPLLNARSLFSHHAYHWFQTPGAVDMIREKYFAAGCHTHTSR
;
A
#
# COMPACT_ATOMS: atom_id res chain seq x y z
N MET A 1 30.58 -3.49 1.48
CA MET A 1 30.09 -2.11 1.20
C MET A 1 31.08 -1.15 1.80
N GLY A 2 31.58 -0.22 1.00
CA GLY A 2 32.56 0.77 1.46
C GLY A 2 31.89 1.91 2.24
N PRO A 3 32.64 2.65 3.08
CA PRO A 3 32.11 3.79 3.84
C PRO A 3 31.45 4.86 2.94
N MET A 4 31.91 4.99 1.69
CA MET A 4 31.37 5.91 0.70
C MET A 4 29.95 5.55 0.21
N GLU A 5 29.60 4.26 0.15
CA GLU A 5 28.22 3.84 -0.18
C GLU A 5 27.25 4.14 0.97
N SER A 6 27.69 3.99 2.22
CA SER A 6 26.84 4.33 3.38
C SER A 6 26.64 5.83 3.54
N GLU A 7 27.64 6.65 3.19
CA GLU A 7 27.52 8.11 3.20
C GLU A 7 26.64 8.61 2.04
N LEU A 8 26.72 7.98 0.86
CA LEU A 8 25.84 8.30 -0.26
C LEU A 8 24.38 7.93 0.04
N LEU A 9 24.13 6.77 0.66
CA LEU A 9 22.80 6.35 1.13
C LEU A 9 22.26 7.30 2.20
N ALA A 10 23.09 7.68 3.18
CA ALA A 10 22.71 8.66 4.19
C ALA A 10 22.42 10.05 3.58
N ALA A 11 23.17 10.46 2.55
CA ALA A 11 22.93 11.69 1.81
C ALA A 11 21.65 11.64 0.95
N ILE A 12 21.29 10.48 0.39
CA ILE A 12 20.00 10.24 -0.30
C ILE A 12 18.84 10.35 0.71
N HIS A 13 19.02 9.82 1.93
CA HIS A 13 18.04 9.99 3.01
C HIS A 13 17.99 11.43 3.60
N HIS A 14 19.04 12.24 3.45
CA HIS A 14 19.13 13.61 3.99
C HIS A 14 18.89 14.74 2.97
N CYS A 15 18.91 14.46 1.66
CA CYS A 15 18.54 15.44 0.63
C CYS A 15 17.03 15.75 0.73
N SER A 16 16.74 16.92 1.29
CA SER A 16 15.45 17.37 1.79
C SER A 16 14.41 17.75 0.71
N SER A 17 14.34 17.07 -0.44
CA SER A 17 13.50 17.52 -1.57
C SER A 17 12.18 16.75 -1.78
N PRO A 18 12.11 15.40 -1.82
CA PRO A 18 10.85 14.73 -2.16
C PRO A 18 9.81 14.72 -1.02
N TYR A 19 10.24 14.69 0.24
CA TYR A 19 9.32 14.66 1.40
C TYR A 19 8.46 15.92 1.53
N LEU A 20 8.92 17.07 1.02
CA LEU A 20 8.13 18.31 0.99
C LEU A 20 7.06 18.27 -0.11
N LEU A 21 7.34 17.62 -1.25
CA LEU A 21 6.37 17.45 -2.32
C LEU A 21 5.28 16.43 -1.95
N GLN A 22 5.56 15.49 -1.05
CA GLN A 22 4.55 14.59 -0.51
C GLN A 22 3.38 15.35 0.16
N ARG A 23 3.61 16.56 0.70
CA ARG A 23 2.56 17.42 1.28
C ARG A 23 1.60 18.01 0.26
N VAL A 24 2.01 18.10 -1.01
CA VAL A 24 1.17 18.69 -2.05
C VAL A 24 0.22 17.59 -2.56
N PRO A 25 -1.10 17.68 -2.30
CA PRO A 25 -2.04 16.62 -2.63
C PRO A 25 -2.51 16.73 -4.09
N THR A 26 -1.60 17.08 -5.02
CA THR A 26 -1.93 17.20 -6.44
C THR A 26 -1.32 16.06 -7.24
N VAL A 27 -2.06 15.59 -8.24
CA VAL A 27 -1.60 14.56 -9.18
C VAL A 27 -0.28 14.96 -9.85
N ASN A 28 -0.14 16.23 -10.25
CA ASN A 28 1.09 16.76 -10.86
C ASN A 28 2.29 16.70 -9.91
N SER A 29 2.10 16.93 -8.60
CA SER A 29 3.18 16.78 -7.62
C SER A 29 3.63 15.32 -7.50
N VAL A 30 2.68 14.38 -7.55
CA VAL A 30 3.00 12.94 -7.49
C VAL A 30 3.77 12.51 -8.73
N TYR A 31 3.35 12.93 -9.93
CA TYR A 31 4.11 12.67 -11.16
C TYR A 31 5.51 13.28 -11.15
N ALA A 32 5.66 14.52 -10.69
CA ALA A 32 6.97 15.16 -10.59
C ALA A 32 7.92 14.41 -9.63
N GLN A 33 7.40 13.84 -8.55
CA GLN A 33 8.18 12.99 -7.65
C GLN A 33 8.56 11.67 -8.30
N ILE A 34 7.65 11.02 -9.01
CA ILE A 34 7.95 9.78 -9.74
C ILE A 34 9.03 10.04 -10.79
N ASP A 35 8.90 11.10 -11.61
CA ASP A 35 9.88 11.49 -12.62
C ASP A 35 11.26 11.78 -12.00
N TYR A 36 11.29 12.43 -10.83
CA TYR A 36 12.51 12.62 -10.06
C TYR A 36 13.17 11.28 -9.67
N TYR A 37 12.40 10.33 -9.13
CA TYR A 37 12.93 9.01 -8.74
C TYR A 37 13.36 8.19 -9.96
N GLU A 38 12.60 8.18 -11.04
CA GLU A 38 12.98 7.52 -12.29
C GLU A 38 14.26 8.12 -12.88
N THR A 39 14.39 9.44 -12.88
CA THR A 39 15.60 10.13 -13.31
C THR A 39 16.80 9.74 -12.45
N MET A 40 16.65 9.72 -11.12
CA MET A 40 17.69 9.23 -10.21
C MET A 40 18.03 7.75 -10.49
N GLY A 41 17.03 6.92 -10.77
CA GLY A 41 17.21 5.52 -11.16
C GLY A 41 18.09 5.39 -12.38
N ARG A 42 17.85 6.19 -13.43
CA ARG A 42 18.70 6.18 -14.65
C ARG A 42 20.15 6.58 -14.37
N VAL A 43 20.39 7.48 -13.42
CA VAL A 43 21.74 7.96 -13.08
C VAL A 43 22.50 6.98 -12.19
N ILE A 44 21.85 6.42 -11.17
CA ILE A 44 22.51 5.57 -10.16
C ILE A 44 22.54 4.12 -10.63
N SER A 45 21.37 3.55 -10.88
CA SER A 45 21.18 2.21 -11.44
C SER A 45 19.68 2.01 -11.68
N PRO A 46 19.26 1.62 -12.89
CA PRO A 46 17.84 1.43 -13.20
C PRO A 46 17.18 0.34 -12.34
N PHE A 47 18.00 -0.54 -11.73
CA PHE A 47 17.55 -1.61 -10.84
C PHE A 47 17.86 -1.33 -9.37
N ASN A 48 18.08 -0.07 -8.96
CA ASN A 48 18.22 0.26 -7.55
C ASN A 48 16.86 0.03 -6.84
N PRO A 49 16.77 -0.95 -5.92
CA PRO A 49 15.50 -1.34 -5.33
C PRO A 49 14.93 -0.25 -4.41
N GLU A 50 15.78 0.57 -3.77
CA GLU A 50 15.33 1.66 -2.90
C GLU A 50 14.57 2.75 -3.65
N ILE A 51 15.03 3.06 -4.87
CA ILE A 51 14.35 4.02 -5.75
C ILE A 51 12.99 3.47 -6.18
N GLN A 52 12.93 2.18 -6.52
CA GLN A 52 11.69 1.52 -6.89
C GLN A 52 10.70 1.45 -5.71
N PHE A 53 11.18 1.21 -4.48
CA PHE A 53 10.35 1.21 -3.28
C PHE A 53 9.80 2.60 -2.94
N ALA A 54 10.59 3.66 -3.17
CA ALA A 54 10.12 5.02 -2.99
C ALA A 54 8.99 5.40 -3.96
N CYS A 55 8.91 4.75 -5.13
CA CYS A 55 7.83 4.97 -6.10
C CYS A 55 6.51 4.29 -5.71
N LEU A 56 6.54 3.14 -5.00
CA LEU A 56 5.32 2.41 -4.61
C LEU A 56 4.26 3.27 -3.91
N PRO A 57 4.57 4.02 -2.83
CA PRO A 57 3.58 4.86 -2.18
C PRO A 57 3.09 6.02 -3.05
N LEU A 58 3.88 6.45 -4.05
CA LEU A 58 3.48 7.50 -5.00
C LEU A 58 2.51 6.96 -6.04
N ILE A 59 2.80 5.79 -6.60
CA ILE A 59 1.89 5.07 -7.52
C ILE A 59 0.56 4.79 -6.81
N ALA A 60 0.60 4.36 -5.54
CA ALA A 60 -0.59 4.17 -4.72
C ALA A 60 -1.46 5.44 -4.61
N ARG A 61 -0.83 6.63 -4.55
CA ARG A 61 -1.55 7.93 -4.52
C ARG A 61 -2.17 8.31 -5.86
N LEU A 62 -1.60 7.85 -6.99
CA LEU A 62 -2.20 8.07 -8.31
C LEU A 62 -3.50 7.28 -8.49
N GLY A 63 -3.73 6.25 -7.67
CA GLY A 63 -4.93 5.42 -7.73
C GLY A 63 -4.92 4.41 -8.89
N ASP A 64 -3.79 4.27 -9.59
CA ASP A 64 -3.60 3.28 -10.64
C ASP A 64 -3.24 1.91 -10.01
N ASP A 65 -4.29 1.14 -9.75
CA ASP A 65 -4.20 -0.14 -9.05
C ASP A 65 -3.43 -1.19 -9.85
N GLN A 66 -3.58 -1.16 -11.18
CA GLN A 66 -2.89 -2.10 -12.07
C GLN A 66 -1.39 -1.82 -12.08
N VAL A 67 -1.00 -0.56 -12.26
CA VAL A 67 0.41 -0.18 -12.24
C VAL A 67 1.04 -0.46 -10.88
N LEU A 68 0.33 -0.20 -9.78
CA LEU A 68 0.82 -0.53 -8.44
C LEU A 68 1.08 -2.04 -8.28
N TYR A 69 0.11 -2.85 -8.68
CA TYR A 69 0.20 -4.31 -8.61
C TYR A 69 1.33 -4.86 -9.49
N ASP A 70 1.40 -4.42 -10.75
CA ASP A 70 2.43 -4.84 -11.70
C ASP A 70 3.83 -4.46 -11.23
N THR A 71 3.97 -3.27 -10.63
CA THR A 71 5.24 -2.82 -10.05
C THR A 71 5.67 -3.76 -8.92
N VAL A 72 4.76 -4.12 -8.01
CA VAL A 72 5.09 -5.06 -6.93
C VAL A 72 5.44 -6.46 -7.47
N ILE A 73 4.69 -6.96 -8.45
CA ILE A 73 4.97 -8.24 -9.12
C ILE A 73 6.36 -8.23 -9.77
N CYS A 74 6.65 -7.18 -10.54
CA CYS A 74 7.92 -7.00 -11.23
C CYS A 74 9.09 -7.02 -10.25
N LEU A 75 8.96 -6.31 -9.13
CA LEU A 75 9.97 -6.28 -8.07
C LEU A 75 10.14 -7.64 -7.39
N CYS A 76 9.07 -8.40 -7.16
CA CYS A 76 9.15 -9.75 -6.61
C CYS A 76 9.84 -10.74 -7.56
N ARG A 77 9.72 -10.52 -8.88
CA ARG A 77 10.30 -11.38 -9.93
C ARG A 77 11.65 -10.90 -10.45
N HIS A 78 12.29 -9.93 -9.80
CA HIS A 78 13.57 -9.35 -10.23
C HIS A 78 13.55 -8.83 -11.70
N GLY A 79 12.41 -8.33 -12.17
CA GLY A 79 12.27 -7.83 -13.54
C GLY A 79 11.95 -8.90 -14.59
N GLU A 80 11.84 -10.18 -14.23
CA GLU A 80 11.34 -11.23 -15.13
C GLU A 80 9.81 -11.14 -15.24
N ILE A 81 9.32 -10.37 -16.22
CA ILE A 81 7.92 -10.40 -16.64
C ILE A 81 7.77 -11.44 -17.74
N ASP A 82 7.90 -12.72 -17.39
CA ASP A 82 7.56 -13.80 -18.31
C ASP A 82 6.05 -13.82 -18.54
N GLY A 83 5.60 -13.13 -19.60
CA GLY A 83 4.36 -13.34 -20.38
C GLY A 83 3.01 -13.28 -19.65
N CYS A 84 2.99 -13.23 -18.32
CA CYS A 84 1.80 -13.24 -17.50
C CYS A 84 1.51 -11.79 -17.12
N VAL A 85 0.76 -11.08 -17.97
CA VAL A 85 0.03 -9.89 -17.53
C VAL A 85 -0.96 -10.37 -16.46
N LEU A 86 -0.53 -10.33 -15.21
CA LEU A 86 -1.43 -10.57 -14.10
C LEU A 86 -2.21 -9.28 -13.92
N ASN A 87 -3.49 -9.28 -14.28
CA ASN A 87 -4.35 -8.18 -13.89
C ASN A 87 -4.25 -8.02 -12.36
N ALA A 88 -4.38 -6.80 -11.86
CA ALA A 88 -4.69 -6.46 -10.47
C ALA A 88 -6.07 -7.03 -10.17
N ASP A 89 -6.16 -8.35 -10.23
CA ASP A 89 -7.35 -9.09 -9.96
C ASP A 89 -7.61 -8.86 -8.48
N VAL A 90 -8.79 -8.30 -8.23
CA VAL A 90 -9.38 -8.12 -6.92
C VAL A 90 -9.13 -9.35 -6.06
N CYS A 91 -9.27 -10.54 -6.67
CA CYS A 91 -9.11 -11.84 -6.03
C CYS A 91 -7.84 -12.60 -6.43
N GLY A 92 -6.89 -11.95 -7.11
CA GLY A 92 -5.61 -12.53 -7.49
C GLY A 92 -4.86 -13.10 -6.27
N PRO A 93 -4.27 -14.31 -6.36
CA PRO A 93 -3.63 -14.95 -5.23
C PRO A 93 -2.35 -14.20 -4.84
N ILE A 94 -2.18 -13.91 -3.54
CA ILE A 94 -0.96 -13.32 -2.98
C ILE A 94 0.19 -14.34 -2.83
N ASN A 95 0.03 -15.55 -3.39
CA ASN A 95 1.00 -16.64 -3.27
C ASN A 95 2.37 -16.26 -3.84
N PHE A 96 2.43 -15.37 -4.85
CA PHE A 96 3.69 -14.87 -5.36
C PHE A 96 4.45 -14.03 -4.32
N LEU A 97 3.75 -13.24 -3.48
CA LEU A 97 4.38 -12.52 -2.36
C LEU A 97 4.89 -13.53 -1.33
N VAL A 98 4.08 -14.54 -1.00
CA VAL A 98 4.49 -15.59 -0.06
C VAL A 98 5.72 -16.34 -0.58
N GLN A 99 5.74 -16.67 -1.87
CA GLN A 99 6.89 -17.29 -2.52
C GLN A 99 8.10 -16.35 -2.52
N ALA A 100 7.95 -15.08 -2.87
CA ALA A 100 9.03 -14.10 -2.82
C ALA A 100 9.59 -13.91 -1.39
N LEU A 101 8.70 -13.86 -0.40
CA LEU A 101 9.04 -13.81 1.03
C LEU A 101 9.83 -15.07 1.44
N ASN A 102 9.47 -16.25 0.92
CA ASN A 102 10.12 -17.52 1.24
C ASN A 102 11.42 -17.78 0.44
N PHE A 103 11.50 -17.31 -0.81
CA PHE A 103 12.58 -17.60 -1.75
C PHE A 103 13.69 -16.54 -1.73
N SER A 104 13.70 -15.66 -0.72
CA SER A 104 14.65 -14.55 -0.59
C SER A 104 16.11 -15.01 -0.59
N PHE A 105 16.66 -15.22 -1.79
CA PHE A 105 18.06 -15.57 -2.06
C PHE A 105 19.01 -14.39 -1.80
N ARG A 106 18.47 -13.21 -1.45
CA ARG A 106 19.20 -12.00 -1.00
C ARG A 106 18.44 -11.16 0.04
N GLY A 107 17.52 -11.74 0.82
CA GLY A 107 16.99 -11.12 2.04
C GLY A 107 16.17 -9.81 1.94
N GLN A 108 15.73 -9.36 0.77
CA GLN A 108 15.01 -8.08 0.62
C GLN A 108 13.74 -8.19 -0.23
N VAL A 109 12.75 -8.97 0.22
CA VAL A 109 11.37 -8.47 0.04
C VAL A 109 11.22 -7.37 1.08
N THR A 110 11.12 -6.13 0.62
CA THR A 110 10.96 -5.00 1.54
C THR A 110 9.53 -4.93 2.02
N ILE A 111 9.39 -4.62 3.30
CA ILE A 111 8.11 -4.32 3.95
C ILE A 111 7.31 -3.25 3.18
N ASP A 112 7.94 -2.37 2.40
CA ASP A 112 7.29 -1.45 1.46
C ASP A 112 6.39 -2.14 0.42
N MET A 113 6.85 -3.25 -0.17
CA MET A 113 6.05 -4.03 -1.11
C MET A 113 4.83 -4.65 -0.43
N VAL A 114 5.03 -5.20 0.77
CA VAL A 114 3.94 -5.79 1.55
C VAL A 114 2.94 -4.72 1.95
N LEU A 115 3.40 -3.55 2.39
CA LEU A 115 2.54 -2.40 2.74
C LEU A 115 1.73 -1.91 1.54
N ALA A 116 2.36 -1.76 0.37
CA ALA A 116 1.67 -1.40 -0.87
C ALA A 116 0.57 -2.42 -1.22
N MET A 117 0.85 -3.72 -1.04
CA MET A 117 -0.12 -4.78 -1.28
C MET A 117 -1.25 -4.81 -0.24
N VAL A 118 -0.97 -4.59 1.04
CA VAL A 118 -2.01 -4.47 2.07
C VAL A 118 -2.93 -3.30 1.71
N PHE A 119 -2.34 -2.14 1.37
CA PHE A 119 -3.09 -0.95 0.98
C PHE A 119 -4.00 -1.22 -0.22
N LEU A 120 -3.46 -1.79 -1.29
CA LEU A 120 -4.23 -2.16 -2.49
C LEU A 120 -5.38 -3.10 -2.13
N LYS A 121 -5.13 -4.15 -1.35
CA LYS A 121 -6.16 -5.12 -0.95
C LYS A 121 -7.23 -4.50 -0.05
N ILE A 122 -6.88 -3.56 0.82
CA ILE A 122 -7.84 -2.79 1.62
C ILE A 122 -8.68 -1.86 0.74
N LYS A 123 -8.07 -1.16 -0.23
CA LYS A 123 -8.81 -0.31 -1.18
C LYS A 123 -9.87 -1.12 -1.94
N LEU A 124 -9.46 -2.28 -2.46
CA LEU A 124 -10.34 -3.23 -3.13
C LEU A 124 -11.47 -3.74 -2.22
N LEU A 125 -11.13 -4.11 -0.98
CA LEU A 125 -12.09 -4.62 -0.01
C LEU A 125 -13.15 -3.56 0.36
N LEU A 126 -12.73 -2.32 0.60
CA LEU A 126 -13.63 -1.20 0.87
C LEU A 126 -14.59 -0.94 -0.29
N ASP A 127 -14.11 -1.04 -1.52
CA ASP A 127 -14.96 -0.86 -2.70
C ASP A 127 -15.98 -1.99 -2.85
N LEU A 128 -15.59 -3.26 -2.59
CA LEU A 128 -16.55 -4.37 -2.61
C LEU A 128 -17.60 -4.28 -1.50
N ILE A 129 -17.21 -3.86 -0.30
CA ILE A 129 -18.15 -3.63 0.81
C ILE A 129 -19.17 -2.56 0.42
N ARG A 130 -18.71 -1.41 -0.08
CA ARG A 130 -19.59 -0.32 -0.54
C ARG A 130 -20.50 -0.75 -1.67
N LEU A 131 -19.97 -1.51 -2.64
CA LEU A 131 -20.73 -2.03 -3.76
C LEU A 131 -21.84 -2.98 -3.26
N LYS A 132 -21.52 -3.90 -2.34
CA LYS A 132 -22.50 -4.81 -1.72
C LYS A 132 -23.58 -4.04 -0.97
N GLU A 133 -23.21 -3.08 -0.12
CA GLU A 133 -24.14 -2.27 0.67
C GLU A 133 -25.08 -1.47 -0.24
N ALA A 134 -24.54 -0.85 -1.29
CA ALA A 134 -25.34 -0.08 -2.25
C ALA A 134 -26.28 -0.96 -3.06
N THR A 135 -25.83 -2.12 -3.55
CA THR A 135 -26.68 -3.10 -4.24
C THR A 135 -27.85 -3.51 -3.35
N LEU A 136 -27.61 -3.82 -2.08
CA LEU A 136 -28.66 -4.19 -1.13
C LEU A 136 -29.64 -3.03 -0.85
N ALA A 137 -29.14 -1.79 -0.79
CA ALA A 137 -29.96 -0.62 -0.49
C ALA A 137 -30.80 -0.13 -1.67
N LEU A 138 -30.32 -0.31 -2.91
CA LEU A 138 -30.90 0.25 -4.13
C LEU A 138 -31.80 -0.74 -4.88
N THR A 139 -31.43 -2.03 -4.93
CA THR A 139 -32.19 -3.06 -5.68
C THR A 139 -33.68 -3.11 -5.33
N PRO A 140 -34.12 -2.97 -4.06
CA PRO A 140 -35.55 -3.00 -3.73
C PRO A 140 -36.33 -1.76 -4.19
N LYS A 141 -35.64 -0.68 -4.60
CA LYS A 141 -36.25 0.64 -4.81
C LYS A 141 -36.23 1.10 -6.27
N LEU A 142 -35.34 0.54 -7.08
CA LEU A 142 -35.05 1.04 -8.43
C LEU A 142 -35.02 -0.11 -9.45
N PRO A 143 -35.40 0.15 -10.72
CA PRO A 143 -35.14 -0.77 -11.81
C PRO A 143 -33.65 -1.09 -11.93
N ARG A 144 -33.35 -2.29 -12.45
CA ARG A 144 -31.97 -2.81 -12.50
C ARG A 144 -31.02 -1.89 -13.26
N GLU A 145 -31.49 -1.29 -14.33
CA GLU A 145 -30.72 -0.40 -15.20
C GLU A 145 -30.24 0.84 -14.44
N ILE A 146 -31.11 1.43 -13.62
CA ILE A 146 -30.78 2.60 -12.80
C ILE A 146 -29.82 2.22 -11.67
N VAL A 147 -30.00 1.02 -11.08
CA VAL A 147 -29.06 0.51 -10.08
C VAL A 147 -27.68 0.37 -10.72
N ASP A 148 -27.58 -0.32 -11.85
CA ASP A 148 -26.30 -0.55 -12.53
C ASP A 148 -25.60 0.78 -12.89
N GLU A 149 -26.33 1.79 -13.40
CA GLU A 149 -25.78 3.14 -13.65
C GLU A 149 -25.24 3.80 -12.38
N ILE A 150 -25.92 3.67 -11.23
CA ILE A 150 -25.45 4.24 -9.96
C ILE A 150 -24.21 3.49 -9.45
N LEU A 151 -24.21 2.15 -9.56
CA LEU A 151 -23.11 1.32 -9.06
C LEU A 151 -21.79 1.62 -9.78
N GLU A 152 -21.81 2.07 -11.04
CA GLU A 152 -20.61 2.49 -11.79
C GLU A 152 -19.84 3.64 -11.13
N TYR A 153 -20.47 4.45 -10.29
CA TYR A 153 -19.83 5.58 -9.60
C TYR A 153 -19.34 5.26 -8.19
N ILE A 154 -19.53 4.02 -7.70
CA ILE A 154 -19.22 3.65 -6.32
C ILE A 154 -17.76 3.26 -6.12
N PRO A 155 -17.20 2.30 -6.89
CA PRO A 155 -15.81 1.92 -6.71
C PRO A 155 -14.87 3.06 -7.09
N ARG A 156 -13.80 3.23 -6.30
CA ARG A 156 -12.70 4.15 -6.63
C ARG A 156 -11.56 3.43 -7.33
N SER A 157 -11.53 2.12 -7.22
CA SER A 157 -10.55 1.24 -7.81
C SER A 157 -10.87 0.98 -9.28
N GLY A 158 -9.94 1.32 -10.16
CA GLY A 158 -10.04 0.97 -11.58
C GLY A 158 -10.10 -0.53 -11.81
N ALA A 159 -9.46 -1.33 -10.94
CA ALA A 159 -9.50 -2.79 -11.00
C ALA A 159 -10.89 -3.38 -10.71
N VAL A 160 -11.65 -2.78 -9.78
CA VAL A 160 -13.04 -3.19 -9.52
C VAL A 160 -13.94 -2.79 -10.70
N LEU A 161 -13.82 -1.55 -11.19
CA LEU A 161 -14.59 -1.05 -12.33
C LEU A 161 -14.35 -1.87 -13.61
N ALA A 162 -13.11 -2.29 -13.83
CA ALA A 162 -12.72 -3.10 -14.98
C ALA A 162 -13.17 -4.57 -14.88
N ASN A 163 -13.85 -4.99 -13.81
CA ASN A 163 -14.33 -6.35 -13.61
C ASN A 163 -15.87 -6.43 -13.70
N PRO A 164 -16.43 -6.73 -14.90
CA PRO A 164 -17.89 -6.80 -15.10
C PRO A 164 -18.58 -7.83 -14.22
N THR A 165 -17.88 -8.90 -13.85
CA THR A 165 -18.44 -9.97 -12.99
C THR A 165 -18.70 -9.44 -11.59
N LEU A 166 -17.76 -8.67 -11.02
CA LEU A 166 -17.94 -8.04 -9.71
C LEU A 166 -19.01 -6.95 -9.76
N MET A 167 -18.95 -6.08 -10.78
CA MET A 167 -19.91 -4.97 -10.95
C MET A 167 -21.36 -5.44 -11.07
N ARG A 168 -21.60 -6.59 -11.70
CA ARG A 168 -22.96 -7.15 -11.89
C ARG A 168 -23.36 -8.16 -10.83
N SER A 169 -22.46 -8.52 -9.90
CA SER A 169 -22.76 -9.54 -8.91
C SER A 169 -23.83 -9.06 -7.92
N MET A 170 -24.77 -9.96 -7.61
CA MET A 170 -25.75 -9.77 -6.55
C MET A 170 -25.21 -10.20 -5.18
N ASP A 171 -24.16 -11.00 -5.17
CA ASP A 171 -23.52 -11.49 -3.96
C ASP A 171 -22.00 -11.39 -4.09
N LEU A 172 -21.42 -10.50 -3.29
CA LEU A 172 -19.97 -10.28 -3.21
C LEU A 172 -19.36 -10.94 -1.96
N SER A 173 -20.13 -11.75 -1.22
CA SER A 173 -19.70 -12.25 0.09
C SER A 173 -18.47 -13.15 0.00
N LEU A 174 -18.35 -13.96 -1.05
CA LEU A 174 -17.17 -14.81 -1.26
C LEU A 174 -15.92 -14.00 -1.59
N ASP A 175 -16.03 -13.01 -2.47
CA ASP A 175 -14.91 -12.13 -2.85
C ASP A 175 -14.44 -11.27 -1.68
N ILE A 176 -15.39 -10.73 -0.90
CA ILE A 176 -15.13 -10.00 0.35
C ILE A 176 -14.38 -10.90 1.33
N ALA A 177 -14.90 -12.10 1.63
CA ALA A 177 -14.26 -13.02 2.56
C ALA A 177 -12.85 -13.43 2.10
N LYS A 178 -12.66 -13.61 0.79
CA LYS A 178 -11.34 -13.91 0.22
C LYS A 178 -10.37 -12.74 0.41
N LEU A 179 -10.79 -11.51 0.13
CA LEU A 179 -9.99 -10.31 0.35
C LEU A 179 -9.68 -10.09 1.83
N GLU A 180 -10.64 -10.27 2.73
CA GLU A 180 -10.44 -10.16 4.18
C GLU A 180 -9.33 -11.10 4.66
N ASN A 181 -9.37 -12.37 4.21
CA ASN A 181 -8.33 -13.35 4.54
C ASN A 181 -6.95 -12.94 3.99
N GLN A 182 -6.89 -12.38 2.78
CA GLN A 182 -5.63 -11.86 2.21
C GLN A 182 -5.10 -10.66 3.00
N VAL A 183 -5.97 -9.71 3.35
CA VAL A 183 -5.61 -8.55 4.17
C VAL A 183 -5.12 -9.00 5.54
N ASP A 184 -5.78 -9.95 6.19
CA ASP A 184 -5.38 -10.47 7.50
C ASP A 184 -4.02 -11.15 7.47
N PHE A 185 -3.76 -11.93 6.42
CA PHE A 185 -2.45 -12.54 6.21
C PHE A 185 -1.35 -11.48 6.07
N LEU A 186 -1.55 -10.51 5.18
CA LEU A 186 -0.55 -9.46 4.94
C LEU A 186 -0.38 -8.53 6.16
N PHE A 187 -1.46 -8.20 6.86
CA PHE A 187 -1.43 -7.40 8.09
C PHE A 187 -0.56 -8.05 9.17
N LYS A 188 -0.76 -9.35 9.42
CA LYS A 188 0.06 -10.13 10.36
C LYS A 188 1.51 -10.19 9.92
N ASP A 189 1.76 -10.29 8.63
CA ASP A 189 3.11 -10.32 8.09
C ASP A 189 3.85 -8.99 8.32
N VAL A 190 3.22 -7.86 8.02
CA VAL A 190 3.78 -6.53 8.35
C VAL A 190 4.03 -6.40 9.85
N HIS A 191 3.10 -6.84 10.70
CA HIS A 191 3.28 -6.77 12.16
C HIS A 191 4.47 -7.61 12.64
N ARG A 192 4.65 -8.80 12.06
CA ARG A 192 5.79 -9.68 12.35
C ARG A 192 7.11 -9.07 11.90
N GLN A 193 7.15 -8.43 10.73
CA GLN A 193 8.35 -7.78 10.20
C GLN A 193 8.69 -6.47 10.91
N ASN A 194 7.68 -5.67 11.26
CA ASN A 194 7.83 -4.42 11.99
C ASN A 194 6.64 -4.19 12.95
N PRO A 195 6.79 -4.52 14.25
CA PRO A 195 5.71 -4.40 15.22
C PRO A 195 5.33 -2.95 15.53
N TYR A 196 6.16 -1.97 15.16
CA TYR A 196 5.95 -0.54 15.45
C TYR A 196 5.15 0.19 14.36
N PHE A 197 5.04 -0.39 13.15
CA PHE A 197 4.39 0.29 12.03
C PHE A 197 2.90 0.52 12.27
N TRP A 198 2.12 -0.54 12.54
CA TRP A 198 0.68 -0.40 12.76
C TRP A 198 0.33 0.51 13.93
N PRO A 199 0.96 0.39 15.13
CA PRO A 199 0.76 1.34 16.22
C PRO A 199 1.02 2.79 15.80
N LYS A 200 2.09 3.06 15.03
CA LYS A 200 2.38 4.40 14.52
C LYS A 200 1.27 4.87 13.58
N LEU A 201 0.82 4.03 12.63
CA LEU A 201 -0.24 4.38 11.69
C LEU A 201 -1.58 4.70 12.38
N VAL A 202 -2.02 3.87 13.34
CA VAL A 202 -3.34 4.02 13.98
C VAL A 202 -3.40 5.15 15.01
N SER A 203 -2.25 5.53 15.58
CA SER A 203 -2.13 6.59 16.59
C SER A 203 -2.01 8.00 16.01
N HIS A 204 -1.69 8.12 14.72
CA HIS A 204 -1.57 9.40 14.04
C HIS A 204 -2.90 9.81 13.41
N ASN A 205 -3.16 11.11 13.41
CA ASN A 205 -4.25 11.72 12.66
C ASN A 205 -3.77 12.20 11.30
N ALA A 206 -4.70 12.36 10.36
CA ALA A 206 -4.39 12.85 9.01
C ALA A 206 -3.78 14.27 9.02
N ASP A 207 -4.07 15.06 10.06
CA ASP A 207 -3.58 16.43 10.23
C ASP A 207 -2.19 16.49 10.91
N ASP A 208 -1.71 15.37 11.45
CA ASP A 208 -0.41 15.33 12.12
C ASP A 208 0.73 15.42 11.08
N PRO A 209 1.79 16.19 11.34
CA PRO A 209 2.93 16.25 10.44
C PRO A 209 3.57 14.87 10.34
N VAL A 210 3.45 14.26 9.16
CA VAL A 210 4.05 12.95 8.81
C VAL A 210 5.57 12.95 9.00
N ILE A 211 6.20 14.13 8.90
CA ILE A 211 7.62 14.35 9.19
C ILE A 211 7.80 14.64 10.67
N ASP A 212 7.97 13.58 11.43
CA ASP A 212 8.54 13.66 12.77
C ASP A 212 10.08 13.84 12.57
N LYS A 213 10.86 14.42 13.51
CA LYS A 213 12.36 14.31 13.53
C LYS A 213 12.87 13.16 14.42
N PRO A 214 13.83 12.30 13.98
CA PRO A 214 14.25 11.15 14.77
C PRO A 214 14.77 11.59 16.13
N ARG A 215 14.27 10.96 17.19
CA ARG A 215 14.78 11.23 18.54
C ARG A 215 16.10 10.48 18.73
N VAL A 216 17.02 11.06 19.49
CA VAL A 216 18.38 10.48 19.69
C VAL A 216 18.33 9.04 20.20
N ASN A 217 17.33 8.69 21.02
CA ASN A 217 17.10 7.35 21.55
C ASN A 217 16.54 6.34 20.51
N GLU A 218 16.02 6.80 19.38
CA GLU A 218 15.50 5.95 18.29
C GLU A 218 16.61 5.51 17.33
N LEU A 219 17.72 6.25 17.26
CA LEU A 219 18.85 5.94 16.37
C LEU A 219 19.50 4.58 16.71
N THR A 220 19.32 4.10 17.93
CA THR A 220 19.80 2.78 18.37
C THR A 220 18.75 1.67 18.26
N ASN A 221 17.48 2.00 17.97
CA ASN A 221 16.38 1.03 17.80
C ASN A 221 15.99 0.93 16.32
N ILE A 222 16.74 0.11 15.57
CA ILE A 222 16.61 -0.03 14.10
C ILE A 222 15.17 -0.34 13.65
N PRO A 223 14.42 -1.29 14.27
CA PRO A 223 13.03 -1.52 13.88
C PRO A 223 12.11 -0.29 14.02
N LEU A 224 12.29 0.51 15.08
CA LEU A 224 11.52 1.72 15.31
C LEU A 224 11.90 2.83 14.30
N LEU A 225 13.20 2.98 14.00
CA LEU A 225 13.69 3.89 12.97
C LEU A 225 13.14 3.51 11.59
N ASN A 226 13.12 2.22 11.26
CA ASN A 226 12.53 1.71 10.03
C ASN A 226 11.02 2.00 9.98
N ALA A 227 10.29 1.76 11.07
CA ALA A 227 8.84 2.00 11.15
C ALA A 227 8.49 3.46 10.83
N ARG A 228 9.33 4.39 11.29
CA ARG A 228 9.21 5.81 11.03
C ARG A 228 9.45 6.17 9.57
N SER A 229 10.49 5.61 8.94
CA SER A 229 10.74 5.80 7.52
C SER A 229 9.55 5.30 6.70
N LEU A 230 9.08 4.08 6.99
CA LEU A 230 7.93 3.48 6.32
C LEU A 230 6.67 4.31 6.53
N PHE A 231 6.40 4.79 7.74
CA PHE A 231 5.29 5.68 8.01
C PHE A 231 5.41 6.96 7.17
N SER A 232 6.60 7.56 7.10
CA SER A 232 6.83 8.78 6.33
C SER A 232 6.56 8.58 4.84
N HIS A 233 6.92 7.42 4.30
CA HIS A 233 6.71 7.08 2.88
C HIS A 233 5.26 6.73 2.58
N HIS A 234 4.59 5.96 3.44
CA HIS A 234 3.29 5.37 3.13
C HIS A 234 2.10 6.17 3.66
N ALA A 235 2.22 6.90 4.78
CA ALA A 235 1.08 7.49 5.50
C ALA A 235 0.08 8.24 4.61
N TYR A 236 0.55 9.03 3.64
CA TYR A 236 -0.30 9.87 2.81
C TYR A 236 -1.38 9.11 2.05
N HIS A 237 -1.08 7.99 1.38
CA HIS A 237 -2.10 7.27 0.61
C HIS A 237 -3.11 6.56 1.51
N TRP A 238 -2.70 6.14 2.71
CA TRP A 238 -3.60 5.59 3.72
C TRP A 238 -4.61 6.64 4.19
N PHE A 239 -4.15 7.84 4.55
CA PHE A 239 -5.03 8.92 5.01
C PHE A 239 -5.89 9.52 3.88
N GLN A 240 -5.41 9.51 2.63
CA GLN A 240 -6.18 9.96 1.46
C GLN A 240 -7.26 8.97 1.01
N THR A 241 -7.24 7.73 1.53
CA THR A 241 -8.20 6.69 1.18
C THR A 241 -9.24 6.53 2.30
N PRO A 242 -10.48 7.00 2.11
CA PRO A 242 -11.50 6.96 3.16
C PRO A 242 -11.78 5.54 3.62
N GLY A 243 -11.76 5.33 4.93
CA GLY A 243 -11.98 4.03 5.58
C GLY A 243 -10.74 3.14 5.68
N ALA A 244 -9.63 3.45 5.01
CA ALA A 244 -8.44 2.57 5.02
C ALA A 244 -7.78 2.51 6.41
N VAL A 245 -7.55 3.67 7.03
CA VAL A 245 -6.98 3.75 8.39
C VAL A 245 -7.97 3.20 9.42
N ASP A 246 -9.28 3.44 9.25
CA ASP A 246 -10.30 2.93 10.17
C ASP A 246 -10.34 1.40 10.17
N MET A 247 -10.30 0.77 8.99
CA MET A 247 -10.23 -0.69 8.86
C MET A 247 -8.95 -1.26 9.51
N ILE A 248 -7.80 -0.61 9.33
CA ILE A 248 -6.56 -1.02 10.02
C ILE A 248 -6.69 -0.86 11.53
N ARG A 249 -7.29 0.23 11.99
CA ARG A 249 -7.51 0.51 13.41
C ARG A 249 -8.39 -0.57 14.04
N GLU A 250 -9.49 -0.93 13.40
CA GLU A 250 -10.37 -2.02 13.81
C GLU A 250 -9.62 -3.35 13.90
N LYS A 251 -8.86 -3.71 12.86
CA LYS A 251 -8.05 -4.95 12.86
C LYS A 251 -7.00 -4.96 13.97
N TYR A 252 -6.30 -3.85 14.19
CA TYR A 252 -5.27 -3.73 15.22
C TYR A 252 -5.84 -3.93 16.63
N PHE A 253 -7.01 -3.35 16.92
CA PHE A 253 -7.66 -3.52 18.21
C PHE A 253 -8.30 -4.91 18.38
N ALA A 254 -8.96 -5.43 17.34
CA ALA A 254 -9.55 -6.77 17.36
C ALA A 254 -8.51 -7.89 17.56
N ALA A 255 -7.29 -7.71 17.06
CA ALA A 255 -6.20 -8.67 17.22
C ALA A 255 -5.59 -8.71 18.63
N GLY A 256 -6.01 -7.84 19.57
CA GLY A 256 -5.45 -7.79 20.92
C GLY A 256 -4.01 -7.26 20.99
N CYS A 257 -3.51 -6.63 19.91
CA CYS A 257 -2.14 -6.17 19.77
C CYS A 257 -1.76 -4.95 20.66
N HIS A 258 -2.64 -4.52 21.56
CA HIS A 258 -2.47 -3.37 22.46
C HIS A 258 -1.88 -3.73 23.84
N THR A 259 -1.60 -5.01 24.12
CA THR A 259 -1.19 -5.47 25.46
C THR A 259 0.28 -5.26 25.83
N HIS A 260 1.09 -4.61 24.98
CA HIS A 260 2.53 -4.39 25.24
C HIS A 260 2.98 -2.92 25.21
N THR A 261 2.19 -2.00 25.76
CA THR A 261 2.71 -0.67 26.14
C THR A 261 2.22 -0.26 27.53
N SER A 262 2.82 -0.85 28.56
CA SER A 262 2.85 -0.30 29.92
C SER A 262 3.96 -0.96 30.73
N ARG A 263 5.17 -0.38 30.67
CA ARG A 263 6.04 -0.09 31.81
C ARG A 263 7.29 0.66 31.34
#